data_AF-C5F2N8-F1
#
_entry.id   AF-C5F2N8-F1
#
_cell.length_a   1.000
_cell.length_b   1.000
_cell.length_c   1.000
_cell.angle_alpha   90.00
_cell.angle_beta   90.00
_cell.angle_gamma   90.00
#
_symmetry.space_group_name_H-M   'P 1'
#
loop_
_entity.id
_entity.type
_entity.pdbx_description
1 polymer ?
#
loop_
_entity_poly.entity_id
_entity_poly.type
_entity_poly.pdbx_seq_one_letter_code
_entity_poly.pdbx_strand_id
1 'polypeptide(L)'
;MVLGVIGRLVKVDSDEYLECIAEVMKKHSNTIFIAAGSGNMPVIRKKVEKLGISERFFMPGFVDPHIYGYIIDIFCDTFPMGQGESLSEFMHKGRCYIYIPNDEYYQTFLSADFSQELLGLKYSKEVLIYISNLEQYQKGLKNWKKILEEKDVVLLVKEEFRENLKNIDIGNCRIVFVSNDINVSILADITFEIKSNGLFMVGANTQLIEKETLRFLRFYQDQKVYNYIYSKFMIANKNIFEENGVVIGFYMHARNADGYISCLSRLINNKNLRDKIGNGMRLLMPELYNVRRQLLLEDMRGILE
;
A
#
# COMPACT_ATOMS: atom_id res chain seq x y z
N MET A 1 -17.00 -19.50 1.69
CA MET A 1 -16.15 -18.33 1.98
C MET A 1 -17.02 -17.23 2.54
N VAL A 2 -16.62 -16.63 3.65
CA VAL A 2 -17.31 -15.50 4.28
C VAL A 2 -16.56 -14.22 3.95
N LEU A 3 -17.13 -13.43 3.06
CA LEU A 3 -16.68 -12.06 2.82
C LEU A 3 -17.39 -11.15 3.82
N GLY A 4 -16.79 -10.02 4.18
CA GLY A 4 -17.53 -9.07 4.98
C GLY A 4 -16.82 -7.80 5.33
N VAL A 5 -17.58 -6.93 5.98
CA VAL A 5 -17.14 -5.64 6.50
C VAL A 5 -17.87 -5.37 7.81
N ILE A 6 -17.16 -4.74 8.75
CA ILE A 6 -17.71 -4.30 10.03
C ILE A 6 -17.55 -2.79 10.10
N GLY A 7 -18.64 -2.05 10.33
CA GLY A 7 -18.58 -0.59 10.46
C GLY A 7 -19.91 0.10 10.19
N ARG A 8 -19.88 1.42 10.05
CA ARG A 8 -21.08 2.18 9.69
C ARG A 8 -21.54 1.79 8.27
N LEU A 9 -22.79 1.34 8.14
CA LEU A 9 -23.35 0.85 6.88
C LEU A 9 -23.53 1.96 5.83
N VAL A 10 -23.44 3.25 6.21
CA VAL A 10 -23.36 4.36 5.25
C VAL A 10 -22.19 4.19 4.27
N LYS A 11 -21.11 3.50 4.68
CA LYS A 11 -19.96 3.22 3.82
C LYS A 11 -20.19 2.05 2.86
N VAL A 12 -21.13 1.16 3.21
CA VAL A 12 -21.57 0.04 2.37
C VAL A 12 -22.62 0.50 1.35
N ASP A 13 -23.34 1.59 1.65
CA ASP A 13 -24.32 2.22 0.77
C ASP A 13 -23.68 2.99 -0.40
N SER A 14 -22.89 2.28 -1.20
CA SER A 14 -22.20 2.76 -2.40
C SER A 14 -22.55 1.82 -3.55
N ASP A 15 -23.09 2.37 -4.64
CA ASP A 15 -23.52 1.57 -5.79
C ASP A 15 -22.32 0.85 -6.44
N GLU A 16 -21.24 1.58 -6.68
CA GLU A 16 -19.99 1.05 -7.24
C GLU A 16 -19.39 -0.09 -6.39
N TYR A 17 -19.37 0.09 -5.06
CA TYR A 17 -18.88 -0.95 -4.14
C TYR A 17 -19.77 -2.19 -4.16
N LEU A 18 -21.09 -2.02 -4.06
CA LEU A 18 -22.04 -3.13 -4.05
C LEU A 18 -22.06 -3.88 -5.40
N GLU A 19 -21.89 -3.17 -6.50
CA GLU A 19 -21.72 -3.77 -7.83
C GLU A 19 -20.46 -4.66 -7.88
N CYS A 20 -19.33 -4.20 -7.34
CA CYS A 20 -18.11 -5.01 -7.24
C CYS A 20 -18.30 -6.26 -6.39
N ILE A 21 -18.97 -6.13 -5.24
CA ILE A 21 -19.30 -7.29 -4.39
C ILE A 21 -20.23 -8.25 -5.13
N ALA A 22 -21.25 -7.75 -5.82
CA ALA A 22 -22.20 -8.57 -6.56
C ALA A 22 -21.53 -9.32 -7.72
N GLU A 23 -20.69 -8.65 -8.49
CA GLU A 23 -19.83 -9.21 -9.55
C GLU A 23 -19.04 -10.42 -9.04
N VAL A 24 -18.32 -10.25 -7.92
CA VAL A 24 -17.52 -11.31 -7.31
C VAL A 24 -18.41 -12.44 -6.80
N MET A 25 -19.47 -12.12 -6.05
CA MET A 25 -20.36 -13.14 -5.48
C MET A 25 -21.08 -13.97 -6.56
N LYS A 26 -21.37 -13.40 -7.73
CA LYS A 26 -21.94 -14.12 -8.87
C LYS A 26 -20.93 -15.09 -9.49
N LYS A 27 -19.66 -14.68 -9.57
CA LYS A 27 -18.55 -15.54 -10.05
C LYS A 27 -18.22 -16.67 -9.06
N HIS A 28 -18.46 -16.45 -7.75
CA HIS A 28 -18.15 -17.40 -6.68
C HIS A 28 -19.41 -17.79 -5.89
N SER A 29 -20.18 -18.75 -6.39
CA SER A 29 -21.51 -19.11 -5.83
C SER A 29 -21.49 -19.54 -4.36
N ASN A 30 -20.36 -20.07 -3.87
CA ASN A 30 -20.17 -20.52 -2.48
C ASN A 30 -19.68 -19.41 -1.52
N THR A 31 -19.76 -18.14 -1.93
CA THR A 31 -19.50 -16.99 -1.05
C THR A 31 -20.78 -16.48 -0.41
N ILE A 32 -20.70 -16.07 0.84
CA ILE A 32 -21.67 -15.17 1.46
C ILE A 32 -20.99 -13.84 1.80
N PHE A 33 -21.77 -12.78 1.97
CA PHE A 33 -21.28 -11.48 2.39
C PHE A 33 -21.98 -11.04 3.68
N ILE A 34 -21.20 -10.58 4.66
CA ILE A 34 -21.70 -10.03 5.91
C ILE A 34 -21.37 -8.54 5.98
N ALA A 35 -22.39 -7.69 5.98
CA ALA A 35 -22.28 -6.26 6.27
C ALA A 35 -22.80 -5.99 7.69
N ALA A 36 -21.89 -6.00 8.67
CA ALA A 36 -22.24 -5.81 10.08
C ALA A 36 -22.07 -4.35 10.52
N GLY A 37 -23.05 -3.84 11.26
CA GLY A 37 -23.06 -2.51 11.84
C GLY A 37 -24.41 -1.81 11.73
N SER A 38 -24.41 -0.48 11.82
CA SER A 38 -25.62 0.36 11.85
C SER A 38 -25.70 1.31 10.66
N GLY A 39 -26.92 1.58 10.18
CA GLY A 39 -27.22 2.51 9.10
C GLY A 39 -28.53 2.18 8.40
N ASN A 40 -28.75 2.73 7.20
CA ASN A 40 -30.00 2.58 6.46
C ASN A 40 -30.09 1.21 5.73
N MET A 41 -30.31 0.15 6.50
CA MET A 41 -30.41 -1.22 5.97
C MET A 41 -31.50 -1.41 4.90
N PRO A 42 -32.69 -0.78 4.98
CA PRO A 42 -33.70 -0.90 3.92
C PRO A 42 -33.21 -0.42 2.54
N VAL A 43 -32.43 0.67 2.49
CA VAL A 43 -31.87 1.18 1.22
C VAL A 43 -30.87 0.20 0.64
N ILE A 44 -29.93 -0.29 1.46
CA ILE A 44 -28.93 -1.28 1.03
C ILE A 44 -29.63 -2.57 0.58
N ARG A 45 -30.66 -3.02 1.31
CA ARG A 45 -31.45 -4.22 0.96
C ARG A 45 -32.04 -4.12 -0.45
N LYS A 46 -32.66 -2.98 -0.78
CA LYS A 46 -33.21 -2.72 -2.12
C LYS A 46 -32.14 -2.78 -3.21
N LYS A 47 -30.91 -2.31 -2.93
CA LYS A 47 -29.79 -2.38 -3.87
C LYS A 47 -29.32 -3.82 -4.09
N VAL A 48 -29.10 -4.58 -3.03
CA VAL A 48 -28.65 -5.99 -3.13
C VAL A 48 -29.70 -6.93 -3.75
N GLU A 49 -31.00 -6.64 -3.57
CA GLU A 49 -32.10 -7.30 -4.25
C GLU A 49 -32.03 -7.08 -5.77
N LYS A 50 -31.89 -5.82 -6.21
CA LYS A 50 -31.71 -5.49 -7.64
C LYS A 50 -30.47 -6.15 -8.24
N LEU A 51 -29.40 -6.26 -7.45
CA LEU A 51 -28.16 -6.91 -7.88
C LEU A 51 -28.25 -8.44 -7.90
N GLY A 52 -29.32 -9.04 -7.34
CA GLY A 52 -29.55 -10.48 -7.35
C GLY A 52 -28.70 -11.27 -6.36
N ILE A 53 -28.27 -10.65 -5.25
CA ILE A 53 -27.40 -11.29 -4.24
C ILE A 53 -28.02 -11.37 -2.83
N SER A 54 -29.28 -10.96 -2.68
CA SER A 54 -29.97 -10.84 -1.38
C SER A 54 -29.89 -12.11 -0.51
N GLU A 55 -30.11 -13.29 -1.10
CA GLU A 55 -30.08 -14.59 -0.39
C GLU A 55 -28.72 -14.93 0.25
N ARG A 56 -27.65 -14.29 -0.19
CA ARG A 56 -26.28 -14.51 0.31
C ARG A 56 -25.68 -13.25 0.93
N PHE A 57 -26.48 -12.20 1.13
CA PHE A 57 -26.04 -10.92 1.70
C PHE A 57 -26.73 -10.68 3.04
N PHE A 58 -25.95 -10.79 4.12
CA PHE A 58 -26.44 -10.72 5.49
C PHE A 58 -26.09 -9.39 6.14
N MET A 59 -27.08 -8.78 6.77
CA MET A 59 -26.92 -7.55 7.55
C MET A 59 -27.42 -7.81 8.98
N PRO A 60 -26.59 -8.39 9.87
CA PRO A 60 -27.01 -8.78 11.22
C PRO A 60 -27.27 -7.59 12.17
N GLY A 61 -26.97 -6.36 11.73
CA GLY A 61 -27.02 -5.18 12.59
C GLY A 61 -25.72 -5.01 13.37
N PHE A 62 -25.80 -4.42 14.56
CA PHE A 62 -24.64 -4.21 15.43
C PHE A 62 -24.10 -5.55 15.96
N VAL A 63 -22.79 -5.70 15.98
CA VAL A 63 -22.09 -6.93 16.39
C VAL A 63 -20.87 -6.60 17.23
N ASP A 64 -20.37 -7.60 17.98
CA ASP A 64 -19.05 -7.53 18.59
C ASP A 64 -17.96 -7.77 17.52
N PRO A 65 -17.15 -6.75 17.16
CA PRO A 65 -16.11 -6.88 16.14
C PRO A 65 -15.00 -7.86 16.54
N HIS A 66 -14.77 -8.05 17.84
CA HIS A 66 -13.78 -8.98 18.35
C HIS A 66 -14.14 -10.42 17.95
N ILE A 67 -15.42 -10.77 18.08
CA ILE A 67 -15.95 -12.09 17.71
C ILE A 67 -16.14 -12.20 16.20
N TYR A 68 -16.82 -11.23 15.58
CA TYR A 68 -17.17 -11.29 14.16
C TYR A 68 -15.96 -11.24 13.23
N GLY A 69 -14.86 -10.61 13.67
CA GLY A 69 -13.59 -10.64 12.93
C GLY A 69 -13.03 -12.06 12.74
N TYR A 70 -13.40 -13.03 13.58
CA TYR A 70 -13.01 -14.45 13.40
C TYR A 70 -13.95 -15.23 12.46
N ILE A 71 -15.10 -14.67 12.09
CA ILE A 71 -16.06 -15.27 11.16
C ILE A 71 -15.72 -14.90 9.72
N ILE A 72 -15.23 -13.68 9.49
CA ILE A 72 -14.92 -13.15 8.16
C ILE A 72 -13.57 -13.70 7.66
N ASP A 73 -13.58 -14.35 6.49
CA ASP A 73 -12.37 -14.88 5.83
C ASP A 73 -11.56 -13.77 5.14
N ILE A 74 -12.26 -12.83 4.48
CA ILE A 74 -11.66 -11.67 3.81
C ILE A 74 -12.45 -10.42 4.19
N PHE A 75 -11.77 -9.46 4.79
CA PHE A 75 -12.37 -8.14 5.05
C PHE A 75 -12.36 -7.32 3.76
N CYS A 76 -13.55 -6.98 3.28
CA CYS A 76 -13.75 -6.21 2.06
C CYS A 76 -13.89 -4.74 2.42
N ASP A 77 -12.78 -4.01 2.49
CA ASP A 77 -12.82 -2.59 2.83
C ASP A 77 -13.63 -1.81 1.78
N THR A 78 -14.42 -0.85 2.25
CA THR A 78 -15.40 -0.11 1.44
C THR A 78 -14.75 1.02 0.67
N PHE A 79 -15.37 1.44 -0.43
CA PHE A 79 -14.96 2.63 -1.17
C PHE A 79 -16.20 3.36 -1.75
N PRO A 80 -16.13 4.69 -1.95
CA PRO A 80 -14.96 5.58 -1.79
C PRO A 80 -14.57 5.84 -0.32
N MET A 81 -15.43 5.51 0.64
CA MET A 81 -15.16 5.70 2.06
C MET A 81 -14.68 4.41 2.73
N GLY A 82 -13.37 4.29 2.98
CA GLY A 82 -12.75 3.16 3.68
C GLY A 82 -13.12 3.06 5.17
N GLN A 83 -12.89 1.89 5.75
CA GLN A 83 -12.97 1.63 7.19
C GLN A 83 -11.70 2.10 7.90
N GLY A 84 -11.83 2.36 9.20
CA GLY A 84 -10.70 2.79 10.04
C GLY A 84 -10.40 1.73 11.09
N GLU A 85 -10.83 1.99 12.32
CA GLU A 85 -10.57 1.12 13.48
C GLU A 85 -11.01 -0.33 13.29
N SER A 86 -12.15 -0.59 12.63
CA SER A 86 -12.62 -1.96 12.40
C SER A 86 -11.71 -2.76 11.47
N LEU A 87 -11.12 -2.11 10.46
CA LEU A 87 -10.10 -2.74 9.62
C LEU A 87 -8.82 -2.96 10.42
N SER A 88 -8.36 -1.97 11.18
CA SER A 88 -7.19 -2.09 12.07
C SER A 88 -7.34 -3.28 13.02
N GLU A 89 -8.47 -3.41 13.71
CA GLU A 89 -8.75 -4.52 14.62
C GLU A 89 -8.79 -5.88 13.92
N PHE A 90 -9.27 -5.92 12.67
CA PHE A 90 -9.26 -7.12 11.84
C PHE A 90 -7.82 -7.50 11.41
N MET A 91 -7.00 -6.52 11.03
CA MET A 91 -5.59 -6.74 10.66
C MET A 91 -4.78 -7.34 11.82
N HIS A 92 -5.04 -6.91 13.07
CA HIS A 92 -4.39 -7.48 14.26
C HIS A 92 -4.75 -8.95 14.50
N LYS A 93 -5.85 -9.46 13.93
CA LYS A 93 -6.18 -10.90 13.95
C LYS A 93 -5.35 -11.72 12.95
N GLY A 94 -4.50 -11.05 12.15
CA GLY A 94 -3.64 -11.70 11.16
C GLY A 94 -4.48 -12.37 10.07
N ARG A 95 -5.41 -11.62 9.49
CA ARG A 95 -6.33 -12.09 8.44
C ARG A 95 -6.23 -11.23 7.20
N CYS A 96 -6.71 -11.77 6.09
CA CYS A 96 -6.63 -11.15 4.77
C CYS A 96 -7.70 -10.08 4.59
N TYR A 97 -7.33 -8.97 3.97
CA TYR A 97 -8.26 -7.91 3.60
C TYR A 97 -7.97 -7.42 2.18
N ILE A 98 -8.88 -6.63 1.63
CA ILE A 98 -8.71 -5.92 0.37
C ILE A 98 -9.22 -4.49 0.53
N TYR A 99 -8.53 -3.53 -0.08
CA TYR A 99 -8.95 -2.13 -0.08
C TYR A 99 -8.54 -1.44 -1.38
N ILE A 100 -9.18 -0.32 -1.67
CA ILE A 100 -8.69 0.66 -2.66
C ILE A 100 -7.98 1.76 -1.90
N PRO A 101 -6.69 2.03 -2.14
CA PRO A 101 -6.01 3.18 -1.55
C PRO A 101 -6.79 4.46 -1.84
N ASN A 102 -7.05 5.22 -0.80
CA ASN A 102 -7.65 6.55 -0.89
C ASN A 102 -6.87 7.54 -0.01
N ASP A 103 -5.57 7.31 0.11
CA ASP A 103 -4.67 8.20 0.84
C ASP A 103 -4.37 9.46 0.02
N GLU A 104 -3.80 10.45 0.69
CA GLU A 104 -3.42 11.73 0.08
C GLU A 104 -2.48 11.55 -1.12
N TYR A 105 -1.57 10.57 -1.05
CA TYR A 105 -0.68 10.25 -2.16
C TYR A 105 -1.48 9.85 -3.40
N TYR A 106 -2.40 8.89 -3.27
CA TYR A 106 -3.19 8.38 -4.39
C TYR A 106 -4.03 9.47 -5.04
N GLN A 107 -4.69 10.30 -4.22
CA GLN A 107 -5.49 11.42 -4.71
C GLN A 107 -4.62 12.46 -5.44
N THR A 108 -3.46 12.79 -4.87
CA THR A 108 -2.55 13.76 -5.48
C THR A 108 -1.98 13.22 -6.79
N PHE A 109 -1.62 11.94 -6.85
CA PHE A 109 -1.16 11.29 -8.08
C PHE A 109 -2.23 11.31 -9.18
N LEU A 110 -3.48 10.96 -8.85
CA LEU A 110 -4.58 10.97 -9.82
C LEU A 110 -4.92 12.38 -10.33
N SER A 111 -4.73 13.40 -9.49
CA SER A 111 -4.97 14.80 -9.85
C SER A 111 -3.81 15.46 -10.62
N ALA A 112 -2.64 14.82 -10.66
CA ALA A 112 -1.45 15.38 -11.27
C ALA A 112 -1.50 15.26 -12.80
N ASP A 113 -1.14 16.34 -13.49
CA ASP A 113 -1.08 16.40 -14.95
C ASP A 113 0.26 15.84 -15.47
N PHE A 114 0.39 14.52 -15.46
CA PHE A 114 1.55 13.85 -16.04
C PHE A 114 1.36 13.58 -17.53
N SER A 115 2.41 13.80 -18.32
CA SER A 115 2.41 13.39 -19.72
C SER A 115 2.25 11.87 -19.86
N GLN A 116 1.73 11.43 -21.01
CA GLN A 116 1.59 9.99 -21.29
C GLN A 116 2.92 9.23 -21.23
N GLU A 117 4.03 9.90 -21.54
CA GLU A 117 5.37 9.32 -21.40
C GLU A 117 5.73 9.05 -19.93
N LEU A 118 5.52 10.03 -19.04
CA LEU A 118 5.79 9.88 -17.61
C LEU A 118 4.85 8.86 -16.96
N LEU A 119 3.58 8.83 -17.36
CA LEU A 119 2.65 7.77 -16.94
C LEU A 119 3.10 6.40 -17.44
N GLY A 120 3.54 6.30 -18.69
CA GLY A 120 4.10 5.08 -19.26
C GLY A 120 5.30 4.56 -18.46
N LEU A 121 6.19 5.46 -18.03
CA LEU A 121 7.29 5.13 -17.13
C LEU A 121 6.81 4.68 -15.75
N LYS A 122 5.84 5.39 -15.15
CA LYS A 122 5.30 5.02 -13.83
C LYS A 122 4.70 3.61 -13.84
N TYR A 123 3.98 3.27 -14.91
CA TYR A 123 3.37 1.96 -15.10
C TYR A 123 4.29 0.92 -15.78
N SER A 124 5.57 1.22 -15.97
CA SER A 124 6.55 0.25 -16.46
C SER A 124 7.04 -0.69 -15.32
N LYS A 125 7.96 -1.61 -15.64
CA LYS A 125 8.66 -2.44 -14.65
C LYS A 125 9.93 -1.80 -14.08
N GLU A 126 10.37 -0.67 -14.63
CA GLU A 126 11.53 0.08 -14.14
C GLU A 126 11.21 0.75 -12.80
N VAL A 127 12.18 0.79 -11.90
CA VAL A 127 12.08 1.51 -10.61
C VAL A 127 12.47 2.96 -10.81
N LEU A 128 11.52 3.86 -10.62
CA LEU A 128 11.74 5.30 -10.72
C LEU A 128 12.29 5.83 -9.39
N ILE A 129 13.53 6.29 -9.41
CA ILE A 129 14.21 6.89 -8.25
C ILE A 129 14.25 8.40 -8.41
N TYR A 130 13.97 9.11 -7.32
CA TYR A 130 14.22 10.55 -7.21
C TYR A 130 15.16 10.83 -6.04
N ILE A 131 16.16 11.69 -6.25
CA ILE A 131 17.04 12.19 -5.20
C ILE A 131 16.63 13.63 -4.93
N SER A 132 15.96 13.89 -3.80
CA SER A 132 15.30 15.18 -3.55
C SER A 132 16.27 16.33 -3.28
N ASN A 133 17.49 16.03 -2.85
CA ASN A 133 18.55 16.98 -2.52
C ASN A 133 19.86 16.70 -3.29
N LEU A 134 19.72 16.45 -4.60
CA LEU A 134 20.84 16.06 -5.49
C LEU A 134 22.01 17.05 -5.47
N GLU A 135 21.76 18.33 -5.22
CA GLU A 135 22.77 19.38 -5.07
C GLU A 135 23.79 19.11 -3.96
N GLN A 136 23.46 18.25 -2.99
CA GLN A 136 24.35 17.86 -1.90
C GLN A 136 25.33 16.75 -2.29
N TYR A 137 25.37 16.33 -3.55
CA TYR A 137 26.27 15.29 -4.04
C TYR A 137 27.74 15.60 -3.74
N GLN A 138 28.44 14.57 -3.26
CA GLN A 138 29.89 14.56 -3.09
C GLN A 138 30.44 13.24 -3.63
N LYS A 139 31.68 13.27 -4.14
CA LYS A 139 32.33 12.05 -4.65
C LYS A 139 32.52 11.05 -3.51
N GLY A 140 32.12 9.80 -3.73
CA GLY A 140 32.33 8.71 -2.77
C GLY A 140 31.22 8.49 -1.76
N LEU A 141 30.02 9.04 -1.99
CA LEU A 141 28.84 8.76 -1.15
C LEU A 141 28.59 7.26 -1.03
N LYS A 142 28.33 6.82 0.21
CA LYS A 142 27.97 5.43 0.51
C LYS A 142 26.68 5.05 -0.21
N ASN A 143 26.61 3.80 -0.68
CA ASN A 143 25.48 3.18 -1.40
C ASN A 143 25.18 3.75 -2.79
N TRP A 144 25.82 4.85 -3.21
CA TRP A 144 25.52 5.56 -4.46
C TRP A 144 25.48 4.63 -5.68
N LYS A 145 26.61 4.01 -6.01
CA LYS A 145 26.73 3.05 -7.13
C LYS A 145 25.82 1.84 -6.96
N LYS A 146 25.74 1.30 -5.74
CA LYS A 146 24.89 0.15 -5.40
C LYS A 146 23.40 0.40 -5.65
N ILE A 147 22.96 1.66 -5.68
CA ILE A 147 21.57 2.02 -5.95
C ILE A 147 21.37 2.38 -7.43
N LEU A 148 22.25 3.21 -8.00
CA LEU A 148 22.06 3.78 -9.33
C LEU A 148 22.58 2.90 -10.48
N GLU A 149 23.50 1.95 -10.23
CA GLU A 149 24.00 1.03 -11.28
C GLU A 149 23.10 -0.20 -11.47
N GLU A 150 21.95 -0.28 -10.78
CA GLU A 150 20.96 -1.33 -10.99
C GLU A 150 20.27 -1.16 -12.37
N LYS A 151 20.19 -2.26 -13.14
CA LYS A 151 19.80 -2.24 -14.56
C LYS A 151 18.37 -1.76 -14.85
N ASP A 152 17.49 -1.86 -13.87
CA ASP A 152 16.07 -1.51 -13.96
C ASP A 152 15.76 -0.17 -13.28
N VAL A 153 16.78 0.59 -12.87
CA VAL A 153 16.60 1.90 -12.24
C VAL A 153 16.61 3.01 -13.29
N VAL A 154 15.63 3.91 -13.17
CA VAL A 154 15.59 5.18 -13.88
C VAL A 154 15.67 6.30 -12.86
N LEU A 155 16.68 7.16 -12.99
CA LEU A 155 16.82 8.36 -12.17
C LEU A 155 16.01 9.50 -12.80
N LEU A 156 15.00 9.95 -12.06
CA LEU A 156 14.24 11.15 -12.39
C LEU A 156 15.01 12.37 -11.88
N VAL A 157 15.29 13.31 -12.77
CA VAL A 157 16.05 14.52 -12.44
C VAL A 157 15.29 15.75 -12.92
N LYS A 158 15.14 16.76 -12.05
CA LYS A 158 14.55 18.03 -12.47
C LYS A 158 15.45 18.74 -13.48
N GLU A 159 14.85 19.42 -14.45
CA GLU A 159 15.57 20.16 -15.51
C GLU A 159 16.61 21.14 -14.94
N GLU A 160 16.34 21.76 -13.79
CA GLU A 160 17.28 22.67 -13.12
C GLU A 160 18.64 22.02 -12.77
N PHE A 161 18.69 20.71 -12.55
CA PHE A 161 19.91 19.98 -12.20
C PHE A 161 20.67 19.40 -13.41
N ARG A 162 20.23 19.69 -14.64
CA ARG A 162 20.85 19.18 -15.88
C ARG A 162 22.34 19.49 -15.97
N GLU A 163 22.74 20.70 -15.60
CA GLU A 163 24.15 21.10 -15.63
C GLU A 163 24.93 20.47 -14.47
N ASN A 164 24.33 20.33 -13.28
CA ASN A 164 24.97 19.67 -12.14
C ASN A 164 25.36 18.22 -12.45
N LEU A 165 24.54 17.49 -13.21
CA LEU A 165 24.79 16.10 -13.56
C LEU A 165 26.10 15.87 -14.32
N LYS A 166 26.62 16.87 -15.05
CA LYS A 166 27.90 16.74 -15.78
C LYS A 166 29.07 16.40 -14.84
N ASN A 167 28.95 16.76 -13.55
CA ASN A 167 29.97 16.53 -12.52
C ASN A 167 29.61 15.40 -11.55
N ILE A 168 28.52 14.66 -11.80
CA ILE A 168 28.02 13.59 -10.94
C ILE A 168 28.26 12.24 -11.63
N ASP A 169 28.91 11.31 -10.94
CA ASP A 169 29.10 9.95 -11.45
C ASP A 169 27.82 9.13 -11.27
N ILE A 170 26.96 9.14 -12.28
CA ILE A 170 25.71 8.37 -12.33
C ILE A 170 25.89 6.93 -12.84
N GLY A 171 27.12 6.53 -13.20
CA GLY A 171 27.39 5.25 -13.86
C GLY A 171 26.57 5.05 -15.15
N ASN A 172 25.99 3.86 -15.30
CA ASN A 172 25.14 3.50 -16.44
C ASN A 172 23.64 3.75 -16.19
N CYS A 173 23.28 4.50 -15.14
CA CYS A 173 21.88 4.76 -14.80
C CYS A 173 21.19 5.50 -15.94
N ARG A 174 20.01 5.03 -16.34
CA ARG A 174 19.15 5.79 -17.26
C ARG A 174 18.64 7.04 -16.54
N ILE A 175 18.74 8.19 -17.20
CA ILE A 175 18.18 9.45 -16.70
C ILE A 175 16.96 9.84 -17.52
N VAL A 176 15.93 10.30 -16.83
CA VAL A 176 14.82 11.05 -17.43
C VAL A 176 14.76 12.42 -16.79
N PHE A 177 14.86 13.45 -17.63
CA PHE A 177 14.67 14.82 -17.18
C PHE A 177 13.19 15.15 -17.10
N VAL A 178 12.80 15.81 -16.01
CA VAL A 178 11.43 16.16 -15.71
C VAL A 178 11.34 17.67 -15.49
N SER A 179 10.31 18.29 -16.04
CA SER A 179 10.08 19.73 -15.88
C SER A 179 9.96 20.13 -14.41
N ASN A 180 10.44 21.34 -14.07
CA ASN A 180 10.59 21.78 -12.69
C ASN A 180 9.26 21.98 -11.94
N ASP A 181 8.16 22.18 -12.67
CA ASP A 181 6.79 22.32 -12.17
C ASP A 181 6.15 20.98 -11.78
N ILE A 182 6.73 19.85 -12.22
CA ILE A 182 6.24 18.52 -11.87
C ILE A 182 6.70 18.12 -10.47
N ASN A 183 5.76 17.62 -9.65
CA ASN A 183 6.08 17.01 -8.37
C ASN A 183 6.69 15.60 -8.56
N VAL A 184 8.00 15.56 -8.74
CA VAL A 184 8.76 14.32 -8.99
C VAL A 184 8.62 13.31 -7.85
N SER A 185 8.47 13.75 -6.59
CA SER A 185 8.28 12.84 -5.45
C SER A 185 7.03 11.98 -5.57
N ILE A 186 5.96 12.50 -6.19
CA ILE A 186 4.71 11.76 -6.39
C ILE A 186 4.82 10.78 -7.56
N LEU A 187 5.59 11.15 -8.59
CA LEU A 187 5.87 10.30 -9.73
C LEU A 187 6.82 9.16 -9.37
N ALA A 188 7.89 9.42 -8.62
CA ALA A 188 8.89 8.43 -8.24
C ALA A 188 8.27 7.25 -7.47
N ASP A 189 8.86 6.06 -7.61
CA ASP A 189 8.54 4.92 -6.76
C ASP A 189 9.28 4.99 -5.44
N ILE A 190 10.50 5.55 -5.46
CA ILE A 190 11.33 5.69 -4.29
C ILE A 190 11.99 7.06 -4.30
N THR A 191 11.89 7.76 -3.18
CA THR A 191 12.63 9.00 -2.94
C THR A 191 13.81 8.71 -2.03
N PHE A 192 14.98 9.18 -2.42
CA PHE A 192 16.21 9.14 -1.65
C PHE A 192 16.67 10.55 -1.28
N GLU A 193 17.40 10.64 -0.18
CA GLU A 193 18.13 11.82 0.25
C GLU A 193 19.58 11.49 0.55
N ILE A 194 20.45 12.43 0.24
CA ILE A 194 21.84 12.43 0.66
C ILE A 194 21.87 12.86 2.13
N LYS A 195 22.28 11.96 3.02
CA LYS A 195 22.42 12.19 4.47
C LYS A 195 23.65 11.47 4.98
N SER A 196 24.33 11.99 6.02
CA SER A 196 25.41 11.27 6.71
C SER A 196 26.46 10.64 5.77
N ASN A 197 26.86 11.35 4.72
CA ASN A 197 27.79 10.88 3.68
C ASN A 197 27.33 9.62 2.90
N GLY A 198 26.02 9.42 2.75
CA GLY A 198 25.43 8.33 1.97
C GLY A 198 24.08 8.68 1.36
N LEU A 199 23.62 7.80 0.47
CA LEU A 199 22.29 7.89 -0.13
C LEU A 199 21.32 6.97 0.63
N PHE A 200 20.22 7.53 1.13
CA PHE A 200 19.25 6.85 1.99
C PHE A 200 17.83 7.07 1.51
N MET A 201 17.04 6.00 1.54
CA MET A 201 15.65 6.03 1.12
C MET A 201 14.82 6.75 2.17
N VAL A 202 14.02 7.73 1.76
CA VAL A 202 13.16 8.52 2.65
C VAL A 202 11.68 8.40 2.35
N GLY A 203 11.32 7.89 1.18
CA GLY A 203 9.92 7.70 0.80
C GLY A 203 9.77 6.57 -0.20
N ALA A 204 8.60 5.94 -0.20
CA ALA A 204 8.27 4.85 -1.12
C ALA A 204 6.80 4.92 -1.52
N ASN A 205 6.55 4.94 -2.83
CA ASN A 205 5.26 5.09 -3.48
C ASN A 205 5.01 3.89 -4.41
N THR A 206 4.94 2.71 -3.80
CA THR A 206 4.95 1.42 -4.50
C THR A 206 3.56 0.80 -4.68
N GLN A 207 2.52 1.58 -4.40
CA GLN A 207 1.13 1.09 -4.38
C GLN A 207 0.53 0.91 -5.79
N LEU A 208 1.08 1.63 -6.79
CA LEU A 208 0.49 1.74 -8.12
C LEU A 208 0.83 0.60 -9.08
N ILE A 209 2.00 -0.02 -8.98
CA ILE A 209 2.36 -1.18 -9.80
C ILE A 209 3.41 -2.03 -9.10
N GLU A 210 3.35 -3.34 -9.34
CA GLU A 210 4.30 -4.31 -8.81
C GLU A 210 5.68 -4.09 -9.45
N LYS A 211 6.63 -3.67 -8.62
CA LYS A 211 8.04 -3.42 -8.96
C LYS A 211 8.95 -4.01 -7.88
N GLU A 212 10.18 -4.35 -8.22
CA GLU A 212 11.18 -4.93 -7.31
C GLU A 212 11.83 -3.88 -6.37
N THR A 213 11.03 -2.97 -5.83
CA THR A 213 11.47 -1.83 -5.00
C THR A 213 11.98 -2.23 -3.62
N LEU A 214 11.71 -3.46 -3.19
CA LEU A 214 11.97 -3.85 -1.80
C LEU A 214 13.42 -4.13 -1.48
N ARG A 215 14.24 -4.37 -2.51
CA ARG A 215 15.69 -4.44 -2.38
C ARG A 215 16.28 -3.15 -1.82
N PHE A 216 15.53 -2.05 -1.86
CA PHE A 216 15.91 -0.75 -1.31
C PHE A 216 15.45 -0.51 0.14
N LEU A 217 14.60 -1.37 0.73
CA LEU A 217 14.14 -1.24 2.13
C LEU A 217 15.31 -1.12 3.13
N ARG A 218 16.42 -1.81 2.87
CA ARG A 218 17.64 -1.77 3.70
C ARG A 218 18.28 -0.38 3.79
N PHE A 219 17.93 0.52 2.89
CA PHE A 219 18.41 1.89 2.86
C PHE A 219 17.42 2.88 3.49
N TYR A 220 16.29 2.42 4.02
CA TYR A 220 15.28 3.31 4.61
C TYR A 220 15.81 4.05 5.85
N GLN A 221 15.75 5.37 5.79
CA GLN A 221 16.15 6.26 6.88
C GLN A 221 15.38 7.59 6.82
N ASP A 222 14.13 7.55 7.26
CA ASP A 222 13.26 8.73 7.40
C ASP A 222 12.73 8.82 8.83
N GLN A 223 11.50 8.37 9.08
CA GLN A 223 10.92 8.41 10.43
C GLN A 223 11.50 7.28 11.29
N LYS A 224 11.93 7.63 12.51
CA LYS A 224 12.51 6.68 13.48
C LYS A 224 11.70 5.39 13.62
N VAL A 225 10.37 5.51 13.66
CA VAL A 225 9.43 4.38 13.79
C VAL A 225 9.56 3.36 12.65
N TYR A 226 9.80 3.82 11.44
CA TYR A 226 9.84 2.96 10.25
C TYR A 226 11.25 2.49 9.91
N ASN A 227 12.30 3.15 10.42
CA ASN A 227 13.69 2.78 10.16
C ASN A 227 13.98 1.32 10.53
N TYR A 228 13.69 0.91 11.77
CA TYR A 228 13.90 -0.48 12.17
C TYR A 228 12.98 -1.45 11.42
N ILE A 229 11.69 -1.10 11.27
CA ILE A 229 10.69 -1.97 10.63
C ILE A 229 11.10 -2.30 9.19
N TYR A 230 11.39 -1.29 8.38
CA TYR A 230 11.69 -1.47 6.96
C TYR A 230 13.13 -1.93 6.72
N SER A 231 14.13 -1.33 7.38
CA SER A 231 15.53 -1.64 7.08
C SER A 231 16.07 -2.91 7.74
N LYS A 232 15.37 -3.45 8.75
CA LYS A 232 15.83 -4.63 9.50
C LYS A 232 14.75 -5.70 9.66
N PHE A 233 13.63 -5.37 10.31
CA PHE A 233 12.64 -6.38 10.71
C PHE A 233 12.04 -7.08 9.49
N MET A 234 11.51 -6.34 8.51
CA MET A 234 10.91 -6.95 7.33
C MET A 234 11.92 -7.81 6.57
N ILE A 235 13.14 -7.30 6.34
CA ILE A 235 14.20 -8.04 5.62
C ILE A 235 14.55 -9.37 6.31
N ALA A 236 14.53 -9.42 7.65
CA ALA A 236 14.77 -10.63 8.41
C ALA A 236 13.59 -11.63 8.36
N ASN A 237 12.38 -11.17 8.04
CA ASN A 237 11.14 -11.94 8.08
C ASN A 237 10.60 -12.22 6.67
N LYS A 238 11.23 -13.18 5.98
CA LYS A 238 10.90 -13.57 4.59
C LYS A 238 9.43 -13.92 4.36
N ASN A 239 8.69 -14.34 5.38
CA ASN A 239 7.25 -14.64 5.28
C ASN A 239 6.39 -13.43 4.91
N ILE A 240 6.92 -12.21 5.04
CA ILE A 240 6.26 -10.95 4.63
C ILE A 240 6.41 -10.72 3.11
N PHE A 241 7.17 -11.58 2.42
CA PHE A 241 7.51 -11.47 1.01
C PHE A 241 7.11 -12.71 0.22
N GLU A 242 6.83 -12.52 -1.06
CA GLU A 242 6.83 -13.57 -2.06
C GLU A 242 8.23 -14.06 -2.41
N GLU A 243 8.30 -15.21 -3.07
CA GLU A 243 9.57 -15.78 -3.54
C GLU A 243 10.30 -14.83 -4.51
N ASN A 244 9.53 -14.10 -5.33
CA ASN A 244 10.04 -13.05 -6.22
C ASN A 244 10.39 -11.74 -5.48
N GLY A 245 10.28 -11.72 -4.14
CA GLY A 245 10.64 -10.57 -3.33
C GLY A 245 9.61 -9.44 -3.35
N VAL A 246 8.32 -9.71 -3.60
CA VAL A 246 7.23 -8.72 -3.51
C VAL A 246 6.58 -8.77 -2.13
N VAL A 247 6.19 -7.62 -1.53
CA VAL A 247 5.52 -7.61 -0.22
C VAL A 247 4.17 -8.27 -0.43
N ILE A 248 3.82 -9.25 0.40
CA ILE A 248 2.52 -9.92 0.34
C ILE A 248 1.34 -8.93 0.44
N GLY A 249 1.57 -7.79 1.09
CA GLY A 249 0.57 -6.74 1.26
C GLY A 249 0.12 -6.11 -0.07
N PHE A 250 0.99 -6.11 -1.09
CA PHE A 250 0.65 -5.61 -2.42
C PHE A 250 -0.59 -6.30 -3.02
N TYR A 251 -0.82 -7.58 -2.68
CA TYR A 251 -1.95 -8.34 -3.20
C TYR A 251 -3.31 -7.96 -2.62
N MET A 252 -3.33 -7.14 -1.57
CA MET A 252 -4.53 -6.59 -0.93
C MET A 252 -4.95 -5.25 -1.55
N HIS A 253 -4.13 -4.67 -2.43
CA HIS A 253 -4.34 -3.34 -2.98
C HIS A 253 -5.05 -3.44 -4.33
N ALA A 254 -6.25 -2.88 -4.41
CA ALA A 254 -6.97 -2.66 -5.65
C ALA A 254 -6.84 -1.21 -6.09
N ARG A 255 -6.76 -0.93 -7.39
CA ARG A 255 -6.58 0.44 -7.91
C ARG A 255 -7.88 1.12 -8.31
N ASN A 256 -8.85 0.31 -8.71
CA ASN A 256 -10.16 0.72 -9.18
C ASN A 256 -11.14 -0.45 -8.98
N ALA A 257 -12.40 -0.26 -9.34
CA ALA A 257 -13.46 -1.27 -9.26
C ALA A 257 -13.05 -2.62 -9.90
N ASP A 258 -12.56 -2.61 -11.15
CA ASP A 258 -12.11 -3.82 -11.85
C ASP A 258 -10.97 -4.53 -11.13
N GLY A 259 -10.00 -3.75 -10.65
CA GLY A 259 -8.89 -4.23 -9.84
C GLY A 259 -9.38 -4.84 -8.54
N TYR A 260 -10.43 -4.30 -7.93
CA TYR A 260 -11.04 -4.83 -6.70
C TYR A 260 -11.70 -6.19 -6.96
N ILE A 261 -12.49 -6.30 -8.02
CA ILE A 261 -13.14 -7.54 -8.44
C ILE A 261 -12.09 -8.64 -8.72
N SER A 262 -11.05 -8.30 -9.48
CA SER A 262 -9.96 -9.22 -9.85
C SER A 262 -9.15 -9.65 -8.63
N CYS A 263 -8.72 -8.71 -7.79
CA CYS A 263 -7.94 -9.01 -6.59
C CYS A 263 -8.75 -9.82 -5.59
N LEU A 264 -10.02 -9.47 -5.35
CA LEU A 264 -10.88 -10.22 -4.44
C LEU A 264 -11.12 -11.65 -4.97
N SER A 265 -11.36 -11.81 -6.26
CA SER A 265 -11.48 -13.14 -6.88
C SER A 265 -10.21 -13.98 -6.72
N ARG A 266 -9.03 -13.38 -6.92
CA ARG A 266 -7.75 -14.03 -6.67
C ARG A 266 -7.62 -14.46 -5.21
N LEU A 267 -7.95 -13.58 -4.28
CA LEU A 267 -7.90 -13.89 -2.85
C LEU A 267 -8.88 -15.01 -2.49
N ILE A 268 -10.09 -15.03 -3.04
CA ILE A 268 -11.06 -16.13 -2.81
C ILE A 268 -10.49 -17.47 -3.28
N ASN A 269 -9.89 -17.50 -4.48
CA ASN A 269 -9.37 -18.72 -5.09
C ASN A 269 -8.07 -19.22 -4.47
N ASN A 270 -7.29 -18.36 -3.82
CA ASN A 270 -5.95 -18.69 -3.34
C ASN A 270 -5.85 -18.68 -1.82
N LYS A 271 -6.15 -19.83 -1.18
CA LYS A 271 -6.03 -19.99 0.27
C LYS A 271 -4.61 -19.75 0.77
N ASN A 272 -3.60 -20.25 0.06
CA ASN A 272 -2.20 -20.09 0.44
C ASN A 272 -1.82 -18.61 0.54
N LEU A 273 -2.19 -17.81 -0.48
CA LEU A 273 -1.96 -16.36 -0.46
C LEU A 273 -2.66 -15.67 0.72
N ARG A 274 -3.92 -16.02 1.01
CA ARG A 274 -4.63 -15.45 2.18
C ARG A 274 -3.96 -15.80 3.50
N ASP A 275 -3.56 -17.06 3.68
CA ASP A 275 -2.88 -17.53 4.88
C ASP A 275 -1.54 -16.82 5.04
N LYS A 276 -0.81 -16.65 3.93
CA LYS A 276 0.48 -15.95 3.90
C LYS A 276 0.31 -14.48 4.29
N ILE A 277 -0.65 -13.77 3.68
CA ILE A 277 -1.05 -12.40 4.05
C ILE A 277 -1.34 -12.32 5.55
N GLY A 278 -2.21 -13.20 6.05
CA GLY A 278 -2.59 -13.22 7.45
C GLY A 278 -1.41 -13.45 8.40
N ASN A 279 -0.52 -14.40 8.06
CA ASN A 279 0.68 -14.68 8.83
C ASN A 279 1.66 -13.50 8.82
N GLY A 280 1.87 -12.85 7.67
CA GLY A 280 2.72 -11.65 7.61
C GLY A 280 2.16 -10.50 8.42
N MET A 281 0.84 -10.27 8.41
CA MET A 281 0.19 -9.26 9.28
C MET A 281 0.34 -9.60 10.77
N ARG A 282 0.22 -10.88 11.14
CA ARG A 282 0.43 -11.35 12.52
C ARG A 282 1.86 -11.10 13.01
N LEU A 283 2.84 -11.12 12.12
CA LEU A 283 4.23 -10.79 12.45
C LEU A 283 4.46 -9.27 12.50
N LEU A 284 3.95 -8.53 11.50
CA LEU A 284 4.25 -7.11 11.32
C LEU A 284 3.52 -6.22 12.34
N MET A 285 2.24 -6.47 12.61
CA MET A 285 1.41 -5.58 13.42
C MET A 285 1.88 -5.46 14.88
N PRO A 286 2.18 -6.56 15.60
CA PRO A 286 2.71 -6.46 16.96
C PRO A 286 4.06 -5.75 17.02
N GLU A 287 4.93 -5.96 16.03
CA GLU A 287 6.23 -5.31 16.00
C GLU A 287 6.11 -3.80 15.78
N LEU A 288 5.26 -3.39 14.84
CA LEU A 288 4.97 -1.97 14.61
C LEU A 288 4.41 -1.31 15.87
N TYR A 289 3.50 -1.99 16.59
CA TYR A 289 2.98 -1.51 17.87
C TYR A 289 4.09 -1.35 18.92
N ASN A 290 4.98 -2.34 19.06
CA ASN A 290 6.07 -2.31 20.01
C ASN A 290 7.03 -1.13 19.75
N VAL A 291 7.41 -0.91 18.49
CA VAL A 291 8.30 0.19 18.10
C VAL A 291 7.64 1.55 18.36
N ARG A 292 6.37 1.70 18.01
CA ARG A 292 5.60 2.93 18.31
C ARG A 292 5.53 3.21 19.81
N ARG A 293 5.28 2.17 20.61
CA ARG A 293 5.24 2.28 22.08
C ARG A 293 6.59 2.70 22.66
N GLN A 294 7.69 2.13 22.17
CA GLN A 294 9.04 2.50 22.64
C GLN A 294 9.36 3.97 22.34
N LEU A 295 9.07 4.44 21.14
CA LEU A 295 9.29 5.83 20.76
C LEU A 295 8.43 6.79 21.59
N LEU A 296 7.16 6.46 21.83
CA LEU A 296 6.31 7.25 22.71
C LEU A 296 6.91 7.37 24.13
N LEU A 297 7.48 6.28 24.67
CA LEU A 297 8.13 6.31 25.97
C LEU A 297 9.42 7.15 25.98
N GLU A 298 10.19 7.13 24.88
CA GLU A 298 11.37 8.00 24.71
C GLU A 298 10.97 9.48 24.66
N ASP A 299 9.94 9.81 23.86
CA ASP A 299 9.42 11.17 23.73
C ASP A 299 8.89 11.69 25.08
N MET A 300 8.15 10.85 25.82
CA MET A 300 7.67 11.20 27.17
C MET A 300 8.81 11.44 28.16
N ARG A 301 9.91 10.69 28.08
CA ARG A 301 11.08 10.90 28.94
C ARG A 301 11.79 12.21 28.60
N GLY A 302 11.95 12.52 27.31
CA GLY A 302 12.59 13.77 26.87
C GLY A 302 11.79 15.04 27.20
N ILE A 303 10.50 14.93 27.54
CA ILE A 303 9.69 16.06 28.04
C ILE A 303 9.88 16.27 29.55
N LEU A 304 10.30 15.24 30.30
CA LEU A 304 10.46 15.27 31.75
C LEU A 304 11.89 15.62 32.21
N GLU A 305 12.85 15.70 31.27
CA GLU A 305 14.24 16.14 31.47
C GLU A 305 14.41 17.60 31.03
#